data_AF-A0AAE4YXV7-F1
#
_entry.id   AF-A0AAE4YXV7-F1
#
_cell.length_a   1.000
_cell.length_b   1.000
_cell.length_c   1.000
_cell.angle_alpha   90.00
_cell.angle_beta   90.00
_cell.angle_gamma   90.00
#
_symmetry.space_group_name_H-M   'P 1'
#
loop_
_entity.id
_entity.type
_entity.pdbx_description
1 polymer ?
#
loop_
_entity_poly.entity_id
_entity_poly.type
_entity_poly.pdbx_seq_one_letter_code
_entity_poly.pdbx_strand_id
1 'polypeptide(L)'
;LFIVVGETVRARNWGLNGYERQTTPNLQALNALNFGNVTACGTDTETSLPCMFSAIGRRDYDEARIRSSESLLHVLARAGIAVHWKDNQSGCKGVCDDLSVIPVDPPAAAGLCSEGRCLDEALLHGLESVAEASETTTVVVLHMLGNHGPAY
;
A
#
# COMPACT_ATOMS: atom_id res chain seq x y z
N LEU A 1 8.11 -3.24 9.90
CA LEU A 1 7.91 -2.03 9.05
C LEU A 1 6.58 -2.17 8.35
N PHE A 2 5.77 -1.11 8.32
CA PHE A 2 4.55 -1.06 7.51
C PHE A 2 4.76 -0.14 6.31
N ILE A 3 4.38 -0.61 5.12
CA ILE A 3 4.33 0.18 3.90
C ILE A 3 2.85 0.31 3.53
N VAL A 4 2.31 1.53 3.59
CA VAL A 4 0.91 1.78 3.24
C VAL A 4 0.86 2.33 1.83
N VAL A 5 0.28 1.56 0.91
CA VAL A 5 0.07 1.95 -0.49
C VAL A 5 -1.33 2.53 -0.60
N GLY A 6 -1.42 3.86 -0.71
CA GLY A 6 -2.68 4.57 -0.94
C GLY A 6 -3.17 4.45 -2.38
N GLU A 7 -4.40 4.88 -2.60
CA GLU A 7 -5.07 4.83 -3.91
C GLU A 7 -5.78 6.16 -4.18
N THR A 8 -5.56 6.73 -5.37
CA THR A 8 -6.18 7.96 -5.93
C THR A 8 -6.03 9.28 -5.12
N VAL A 9 -5.55 9.25 -3.87
CA VAL A 9 -5.31 10.46 -3.06
C VAL A 9 -4.29 11.39 -3.74
N ARG A 10 -4.51 12.71 -3.67
CA ARG A 10 -3.65 13.70 -4.34
C ARG A 10 -3.16 14.80 -3.40
N ALA A 11 -1.92 15.24 -3.63
CA ALA A 11 -1.21 16.23 -2.82
C ALA A 11 -1.98 17.56 -2.65
N ARG A 12 -2.74 17.99 -3.66
CA ARG A 12 -3.51 19.26 -3.63
C ARG A 12 -4.61 19.28 -2.57
N ASN A 13 -5.12 18.12 -2.15
CA ASN A 13 -6.18 17.99 -1.14
C ASN A 13 -5.67 17.45 0.20
N TRP A 14 -4.35 17.42 0.39
CA TRP A 14 -3.70 16.88 1.58
C TRP A 14 -3.49 17.98 2.62
N GLY A 15 -4.07 17.82 3.82
CA GLY A 15 -4.05 18.86 4.85
C GLY A 15 -2.63 19.26 5.30
N LEU A 16 -1.71 18.30 5.42
CA LEU A 16 -0.30 18.60 5.74
C LEU A 16 0.44 19.40 4.64
N ASN A 17 -0.12 19.47 3.43
CA ASN A 17 0.39 20.32 2.35
C ASN A 17 -0.20 21.73 2.35
N GLY A 18 -0.98 22.11 3.37
CA GLY A 18 -1.60 23.42 3.47
C GLY A 18 -2.90 23.57 2.67
N TYR A 19 -3.59 22.46 2.38
CA TYR A 19 -4.95 22.53 1.83
C TYR A 19 -5.88 23.30 2.77
N GLU A 20 -6.83 24.06 2.21
CA GLU A 20 -7.75 24.92 2.98
C GLU A 20 -8.54 24.18 4.07
N ARG A 21 -8.81 22.88 3.85
CA ARG A 21 -9.45 22.00 4.84
C ARG A 21 -8.39 21.08 5.42
N GLN A 22 -8.36 20.97 6.75
CA GLN A 22 -7.50 19.99 7.41
C GLN A 22 -8.06 18.57 7.19
N THR A 23 -7.64 17.91 6.11
CA THR A 23 -8.05 16.54 5.75
C THR A 23 -7.21 15.46 6.41
N THR A 24 -6.20 15.84 7.19
CA THR A 24 -5.24 14.93 7.86
C THR A 24 -5.03 15.29 9.33
N PRO A 25 -6.09 15.55 10.12
CA PRO A 25 -5.96 16.07 11.49
C PRO A 25 -5.19 15.12 12.41
N ASN A 26 -5.41 13.80 12.27
CA ASN A 26 -4.71 12.80 13.08
C ASN A 26 -3.21 12.76 12.79
N LEU A 27 -2.80 12.89 11.53
CA LEU A 27 -1.38 12.95 11.16
C LEU A 27 -0.72 14.26 11.62
N GLN A 28 -1.47 15.37 11.60
CA GLN A 28 -1.00 16.64 12.14
C GLN A 28 -0.75 16.54 13.65
N ALA A 29 -1.67 15.93 14.40
CA ALA A 29 -1.53 15.73 15.84
C ALA A 29 -0.33 14.84 16.21
N LEU A 30 0.03 13.88 15.34
CA LEU A 30 1.19 13.02 15.49
C LEU A 30 2.52 13.69 15.10
N ASN A 31 2.50 14.95 14.62
CA ASN A 31 3.67 15.63 14.06
C ASN A 31 4.38 14.79 12.98
N ALA A 32 3.58 14.13 12.12
CA ALA A 32 4.12 13.29 11.06
C ALA A 32 5.04 14.08 10.10
N LEU A 33 6.18 13.48 9.72
CA LEU A 33 7.04 14.07 8.69
C LEU A 33 6.32 14.02 7.34
N ASN A 34 6.10 15.20 6.74
CA ASN A 34 5.37 15.35 5.49
C ASN A 34 6.30 15.69 4.32
N PHE A 35 6.11 15.02 3.18
CA PHE A 35 6.78 15.32 1.93
C PHE A 35 5.79 15.95 0.95
N GLY A 36 5.82 17.28 0.79
CA GLY A 36 4.85 18.00 -0.03
C GLY A 36 5.11 17.98 -1.54
N ASN A 37 6.30 17.55 -1.98
CA ASN A 37 6.66 17.50 -3.39
C ASN A 37 7.07 16.08 -3.79
N VAL A 38 6.10 15.29 -4.25
CA VAL A 38 6.27 13.90 -4.66
C VAL A 38 5.51 13.68 -5.97
N THR A 39 6.04 12.82 -6.84
CA THR A 39 5.45 12.53 -8.15
C THR A 39 5.35 11.01 -8.33
N ALA A 40 4.16 10.52 -8.63
CA ALA A 40 3.90 9.11 -8.91
C ALA A 40 4.58 8.65 -10.23
N CYS A 41 4.78 7.35 -10.37
CA CYS A 41 5.28 6.75 -11.60
C CYS A 41 4.31 6.94 -12.78
N GLY A 42 3.02 6.67 -12.56
CA GLY A 42 1.95 6.81 -13.54
C GLY A 42 0.69 7.40 -12.93
N THR A 43 -0.42 7.27 -13.63
CA THR A 43 -1.74 7.82 -13.24
C THR A 43 -2.78 6.74 -12.92
N ASP A 44 -2.38 5.48 -12.98
CA ASP A 44 -3.19 4.31 -12.68
C ASP A 44 -2.38 3.29 -11.86
N THR A 45 -3.09 2.39 -11.19
CA THR A 45 -2.53 1.36 -10.32
C THR A 45 -1.66 0.36 -11.10
N GLU A 46 -2.05 0.01 -12.33
CA GLU A 46 -1.36 -0.97 -13.18
C GLU A 46 0.06 -0.52 -13.53
N THR A 47 0.23 0.77 -13.82
CA THR A 47 1.53 1.39 -14.14
C THR A 47 2.30 1.70 -12.86
N SER A 48 1.63 2.29 -11.87
CA SER A 48 2.32 2.90 -10.73
C SER A 48 2.86 1.87 -9.76
N LEU A 49 2.10 0.80 -9.51
CA LEU A 49 2.42 -0.15 -8.46
C LEU A 49 3.67 -0.97 -8.80
N PRO A 50 3.83 -1.59 -9.99
CA PRO A 50 5.06 -2.28 -10.34
C PRO A 50 6.26 -1.35 -10.39
N CYS A 51 6.08 -0.12 -10.90
CA CYS A 51 7.15 0.85 -11.02
C CYS A 51 7.73 1.28 -9.66
N MET A 52 6.89 1.59 -8.67
CA MET A 52 7.37 2.09 -7.37
C MET A 52 8.11 1.03 -6.54
N PHE A 53 7.83 -0.25 -6.79
CA PHE A 53 8.54 -1.36 -6.17
C PHE A 53 9.71 -1.87 -7.01
N SER A 54 9.97 -1.30 -8.19
CA SER A 54 11.10 -1.69 -9.04
C SER A 54 12.34 -0.84 -8.78
N ALA A 55 13.52 -1.44 -8.94
CA ALA A 55 14.79 -0.71 -8.97
C ALA A 55 14.94 0.23 -10.18
N ILE A 56 14.13 0.04 -11.23
CA ILE A 56 14.13 0.86 -12.46
C ILE A 56 13.44 2.21 -12.20
N GLY A 57 12.31 2.16 -11.51
CA GLY A 57 11.55 3.33 -11.10
C GLY A 57 11.09 4.24 -12.25
N ARG A 58 10.64 5.44 -11.89
CA ARG A 58 10.00 6.39 -12.83
C ARG A 58 10.96 6.98 -13.87
N ARG A 59 12.22 7.22 -13.51
CA ARG A 59 13.16 7.99 -14.35
C ARG A 59 13.60 7.22 -15.59
N ASP A 60 13.70 5.90 -15.47
CA ASP A 60 14.14 4.99 -16.52
C ASP A 60 13.04 3.98 -16.87
N TYR A 61 11.77 4.40 -16.80
CA TYR A 61 10.61 3.51 -16.90
C TYR A 61 10.68 2.63 -18.16
N ASP A 62 10.64 1.32 -17.94
CA ASP A 62 10.56 0.28 -18.96
C ASP A 62 9.67 -0.84 -18.41
N GLU A 63 8.44 -0.94 -18.92
CA GLU A 63 7.45 -1.89 -18.40
C GLU A 63 7.91 -3.35 -18.51
N ALA A 64 8.49 -3.73 -19.66
CA ALA A 64 8.93 -5.10 -19.90
C ALA A 64 10.04 -5.48 -18.92
N ARG A 65 10.99 -4.56 -18.70
CA ARG A 65 12.08 -4.77 -17.74
C ARG A 65 11.58 -4.76 -16.29
N ILE A 66 10.60 -3.91 -15.95
CA ILE A 66 9.98 -3.88 -14.61
C ILE A 66 9.29 -5.21 -14.32
N ARG A 67 8.47 -5.71 -15.24
CA ARG A 67 7.68 -6.95 -15.04
C ARG A 67 8.52 -8.23 -15.09
N SER A 68 9.69 -8.18 -15.71
CA SER A 68 10.63 -9.32 -15.76
C SER A 68 11.72 -9.28 -14.69
N SER A 69 11.65 -8.33 -13.75
CA SER A 69 12.60 -8.20 -12.64
C SER A 69 11.93 -8.46 -11.30
N GLU A 70 12.72 -8.91 -10.32
CA GLU A 70 12.28 -8.96 -8.93
C GLU A 70 11.92 -7.56 -8.41
N SER A 71 10.78 -7.48 -7.72
CA SER A 71 10.42 -6.27 -6.96
C SER A 71 11.29 -6.14 -5.71
N LEU A 72 11.32 -4.95 -5.10
CA LEU A 72 11.95 -4.70 -3.80
C LEU A 72 11.53 -5.76 -2.77
N LEU A 73 10.25 -6.16 -2.77
CA LEU A 73 9.71 -7.14 -1.83
C LEU A 73 10.35 -8.52 -1.99
N HIS A 74 10.58 -8.97 -3.22
CA HIS A 74 11.27 -10.23 -3.50
C HIS A 74 12.73 -10.19 -3.03
N VAL A 75 13.41 -9.06 -3.23
CA VAL A 75 14.79 -8.88 -2.77
C VAL A 75 14.86 -8.94 -1.23
N LEU A 76 13.90 -8.32 -0.52
CA LEU A 76 13.79 -8.41 0.93
C LEU A 76 13.54 -9.84 1.40
N ALA A 77 12.60 -10.55 0.77
CA ALA A 77 12.30 -11.95 1.09
C ALA A 77 13.53 -12.86 0.91
N ARG A 78 14.27 -12.71 -0.20
CA ARG A 78 15.53 -13.44 -0.43
C ARG A 78 16.60 -13.11 0.60
N ALA A 79 16.59 -11.90 1.16
CA ALA A 79 17.50 -11.49 2.24
C ALA A 79 17.08 -12.02 3.63
N GLY A 80 16.02 -12.81 3.73
CA GLY A 80 15.54 -13.41 4.98
C GLY A 80 14.59 -12.50 5.79
N ILE A 81 14.10 -11.42 5.21
CA ILE A 81 13.07 -10.56 5.81
C ILE A 81 11.71 -11.18 5.51
N ALA A 82 10.87 -11.35 6.52
CA ALA A 82 9.50 -11.79 6.30
C ALA A 82 8.71 -10.68 5.60
N VAL A 83 8.04 -11.02 4.50
CA VAL A 83 7.26 -10.05 3.71
C VAL A 83 5.82 -10.55 3.60
N HIS A 84 4.88 -9.70 4.01
CA HIS A 84 3.45 -9.96 3.89
C HIS A 84 2.75 -8.86 3.09
N TRP A 85 1.78 -9.24 2.27
CA TRP A 85 0.92 -8.32 1.52
C TRP A 85 -0.53 -8.50 1.95
N LYS A 86 -1.20 -7.39 2.31
CA LYS A 86 -2.66 -7.33 2.49
C LYS A 86 -3.24 -6.39 1.45
N ASP A 87 -4.22 -6.88 0.71
CA ASP A 87 -4.86 -6.15 -0.38
C ASP A 87 -6.32 -5.89 -0.07
N ASN A 88 -6.72 -4.62 -0.12
CA ASN A 88 -8.13 -4.19 -0.15
C ASN A 88 -8.46 -3.48 -1.48
N GLN A 89 -7.70 -3.79 -2.53
CA GLN A 89 -7.86 -3.24 -3.86
C GLN A 89 -8.14 -4.39 -4.85
N SER A 90 -7.84 -4.19 -6.13
CA SER A 90 -7.99 -5.15 -7.22
C SER A 90 -6.71 -5.97 -7.44
N GLY A 91 -5.91 -6.16 -6.39
CA GLY A 91 -4.68 -6.93 -6.41
C GLY A 91 -3.40 -6.13 -6.63
N CYS A 92 -2.27 -6.81 -6.42
CA CYS A 92 -0.93 -6.24 -6.31
C CYS A 92 -0.17 -6.06 -7.63
N LYS A 93 -0.80 -6.36 -8.77
CA LYS A 93 -0.25 -6.14 -10.13
C LYS A 93 1.11 -6.82 -10.36
N GLY A 94 1.28 -8.02 -9.82
CA GLY A 94 2.50 -8.82 -9.93
C GLY A 94 3.58 -8.51 -8.89
N VAL A 95 3.41 -7.46 -8.08
CA VAL A 95 4.43 -7.04 -7.09
C VAL A 95 4.58 -8.03 -5.93
N CYS A 96 3.50 -8.75 -5.64
CA CYS A 96 3.40 -9.70 -4.52
C CYS A 96 3.33 -11.17 -4.96
N ASP A 97 3.57 -11.45 -6.24
CA ASP A 97 3.59 -12.83 -6.75
C ASP A 97 4.62 -13.66 -5.97
N ASP A 98 4.29 -14.91 -5.67
CA ASP A 98 5.14 -15.83 -4.87
C ASP A 98 5.52 -15.34 -3.46
N LEU A 99 4.91 -14.26 -2.94
CA LEU A 99 5.08 -13.77 -1.58
C LEU A 99 3.88 -14.14 -0.69
N SER A 100 4.04 -14.00 0.64
CA SER A 100 2.95 -14.26 1.58
C SER A 100 1.87 -13.20 1.43
N VAL A 101 0.67 -13.62 1.02
CA VAL A 101 -0.53 -12.78 0.99
C VAL A 101 -1.41 -13.14 2.16
N ILE A 102 -1.77 -12.13 2.96
CA ILE A 102 -2.73 -12.27 4.05
C ILE A 102 -4.06 -11.70 3.53
N PRO A 103 -5.11 -12.52 3.40
CA PRO A 103 -6.40 -12.03 2.93
C PRO A 103 -7.03 -11.07 3.95
N VAL A 104 -7.81 -10.12 3.46
CA VAL A 104 -8.83 -9.48 4.29
C VAL A 104 -9.93 -10.51 4.55
N ASP A 105 -10.28 -10.74 5.80
CA ASP A 105 -11.31 -11.70 6.23
C ASP A 105 -12.61 -10.96 6.58
N PRO A 106 -13.63 -10.93 5.70
CA PRO A 106 -14.84 -10.14 5.93
C PRO A 106 -15.63 -10.55 7.18
N PRO A 107 -15.78 -11.85 7.52
CA PRO A 107 -16.32 -12.28 8.81
C PRO A 107 -15.64 -11.66 10.04
N ALA A 108 -14.30 -11.58 10.05
CA ALA A 108 -13.54 -11.00 11.16
C ALA A 108 -13.60 -9.46 11.18
N ALA A 109 -13.85 -8.84 10.03
CA ALA A 109 -14.05 -7.40 9.83
C ALA A 109 -15.54 -7.03 9.70
N ALA A 110 -16.41 -7.67 10.50
CA ALA A 110 -17.85 -7.49 10.43
C ALA A 110 -18.25 -6.01 10.57
N GLY A 111 -19.07 -5.52 9.62
CA GLY A 111 -19.49 -4.11 9.56
C GLY A 111 -18.55 -3.19 8.78
N LEU A 112 -17.33 -3.62 8.47
CA LEU A 112 -16.41 -2.90 7.59
C LEU A 112 -16.55 -3.32 6.12
N CYS A 113 -17.16 -4.48 5.87
CA CYS A 113 -17.34 -5.05 4.53
C CYS A 113 -18.81 -5.14 4.14
N SER A 114 -19.12 -4.72 2.91
CA SER A 114 -20.45 -4.84 2.28
C SER A 114 -20.31 -5.04 0.78
N GLU A 115 -21.12 -5.91 0.19
CA GLU A 115 -21.20 -6.15 -1.27
C GLU A 115 -19.83 -6.42 -1.94
N GLY A 116 -18.95 -7.14 -1.24
CA GLY A 116 -17.62 -7.50 -1.74
C GLY A 116 -16.60 -6.36 -1.70
N ARG A 117 -16.90 -5.25 -1.01
CA ARG A 117 -15.96 -4.16 -0.73
C ARG A 117 -15.77 -4.01 0.76
N CYS A 118 -14.59 -3.59 1.19
CA CYS A 118 -14.31 -3.29 2.59
C CYS A 118 -13.75 -1.88 2.76
N LEU A 119 -14.01 -1.28 3.90
CA LEU A 119 -13.26 -0.11 4.38
C LEU A 119 -11.83 -0.53 4.71
N ASP A 120 -10.86 0.37 4.49
CA ASP A 120 -9.43 0.06 4.69
C ASP A 120 -9.05 -0.31 6.13
N GLU A 121 -9.89 0.02 7.12
CA GLU A 121 -9.73 -0.46 8.50
C GLU A 121 -9.70 -2.00 8.58
N ALA A 122 -10.34 -2.70 7.63
CA ALA A 122 -10.30 -4.15 7.52
C ALA A 122 -8.87 -4.70 7.31
N LEU A 123 -7.95 -3.89 6.76
CA LEU A 123 -6.54 -4.27 6.60
C LEU A 123 -5.83 -4.42 7.95
N LEU A 124 -6.31 -3.80 9.02
CA LEU A 124 -5.69 -3.86 10.35
C LEU A 124 -5.98 -5.17 11.08
N HIS A 125 -7.11 -5.82 10.80
CA HIS A 125 -7.50 -7.05 11.49
C HIS A 125 -6.49 -8.18 11.28
N GLY A 126 -6.00 -8.78 12.37
CA GLY A 126 -5.07 -9.90 12.32
C GLY A 126 -3.63 -9.48 12.02
N LEU A 127 -3.30 -8.19 12.09
CA LEU A 127 -1.90 -7.74 12.09
C LEU A 127 -1.20 -8.04 13.41
N GLU A 128 -1.96 -8.17 14.50
CA GLU A 128 -1.44 -8.53 15.82
C GLU A 128 -0.78 -9.91 15.78
N SER A 129 -1.41 -10.89 15.14
CA SER A 129 -0.84 -12.24 15.02
C SER A 129 0.41 -12.27 14.14
N VAL A 130 0.48 -11.42 13.10
CA VAL A 130 1.71 -11.25 12.29
C VAL A 130 2.84 -10.68 13.15
N ALA A 131 2.54 -9.69 13.98
CA ALA A 131 3.52 -9.10 14.87
C ALA A 131 3.99 -10.08 15.96
N GLU A 132 3.07 -10.86 16.53
CA GLU A 132 3.37 -11.85 17.57
C GLU A 132 4.14 -13.07 17.05
N ALA A 133 3.84 -13.52 15.83
CA ALA A 133 4.53 -14.65 15.19
C ALA A 133 5.88 -14.27 14.56
N SER A 134 6.22 -12.98 14.51
CA SER A 134 7.39 -12.47 13.81
C SER A 134 8.68 -12.76 14.60
N GLU A 135 9.41 -13.80 14.20
CA GLU A 135 10.74 -14.11 14.76
C GLU A 135 11.89 -13.34 14.10
N THR A 136 11.62 -12.67 12.97
CA THR A 136 12.62 -11.94 12.18
C THR A 136 12.17 -10.51 11.89
N THR A 137 12.97 -9.77 11.13
CA THR A 137 12.52 -8.47 10.62
C THR A 137 11.37 -8.70 9.64
N THR A 138 10.25 -8.02 9.87
CA THR A 138 9.04 -8.17 9.06
C THR A 138 8.66 -6.86 8.36
N VAL A 139 8.28 -6.97 7.09
CA VAL A 139 7.68 -5.91 6.27
C VAL A 139 6.26 -6.33 5.91
N VAL A 140 5.30 -5.49 6.24
CA VAL A 140 3.90 -5.68 5.84
C VAL A 140 3.49 -4.55 4.92
N VAL A 141 2.99 -4.89 3.73
CA VAL A 141 2.40 -3.95 2.79
C VAL A 141 0.88 -3.97 2.95
N LEU A 142 0.29 -2.80 3.15
CA LEU A 142 -1.16 -2.59 3.22
C LEU A 142 -1.59 -1.80 1.97
N HIS A 143 -2.26 -2.45 1.03
CA HIS A 143 -2.73 -1.83 -0.20
C HIS A 143 -4.20 -1.43 -0.08
N MET A 144 -4.42 -0.13 -0.01
CA MET A 144 -5.70 0.50 0.32
C MET A 144 -6.61 0.63 -0.90
N LEU A 145 -7.92 0.62 -0.66
CA LEU A 145 -8.91 1.16 -1.60
C LEU A 145 -8.84 2.68 -1.66
N GLY A 146 -8.52 3.34 -0.54
CA GLY A 146 -8.24 4.77 -0.48
C GLY A 146 -9.37 5.64 -1.03
N ASN A 147 -9.01 6.55 -1.93
CA ASN A 147 -9.93 7.49 -2.57
C ASN A 147 -10.41 6.99 -3.94
N HIS A 148 -10.50 5.68 -4.15
CA HIS A 148 -10.89 5.12 -5.45
C HIS A 148 -12.31 5.54 -5.86
N GLY A 149 -12.44 6.21 -6.99
CA GLY A 149 -13.72 6.65 -7.54
C GLY A 149 -14.46 5.58 -8.36
N PRO A 150 -15.60 5.93 -8.99
CA PRO A 150 -16.32 7.20 -8.85
C PRO A 150 -17.23 7.26 -7.61
N ALA A 151 -17.44 6.13 -6.93
CA ALA A 151 -18.32 6.02 -5.76
C ALA A 151 -17.54 6.28 -4.45
N TYR A 152 -17.11 7.53 -4.27
CA TYR A 152 -16.38 7.99 -3.07
C TYR A 152 -17.26 8.00 -1.82
#